data_AF-A0AAD0ACX4-F1
#
_entry.id   AF-A0AAD0ACX4-F1
#
_cell.length_a   1.000
_cell.length_b   1.000
_cell.length_c   1.000
_cell.angle_alpha   90.00
_cell.angle_beta   90.00
_cell.angle_gamma   90.00
#
_symmetry.space_group_name_H-M   'P 1'
#
loop_
_entity.id
_entity.type
_entity.pdbx_description
1 polymer ?
#
loop_
_entity_poly.entity_id
_entity_poly.type
_entity_poly.pdbx_seq_one_letter_code
_entity_poly.pdbx_strand_id
1 'polypeptide(L)'
;MFYQLAMTCVAIIGCIVVNTAQAATRLPKSPWQSHASLKSSQVSPIYQQQWRQSDYKYCPILAIANHSSVNVKTAQSRAANFSGGFAVAYDLKNYKGRPLRSAYGVANAGTTSKRDLYQGWAYRKNYADGSYVTLGREGNNPQSKMLAYLVLNNGCFYNIWSQLSSEHLQKMIAQLRYVN
;
A
#
# COMPACT_ATOMS: atom_id res chain seq x y z
N MET A 1 -60.77 -60.62 -13.46
CA MET A 1 -59.62 -60.39 -14.36
C MET A 1 -59.61 -58.92 -14.72
N PHE A 2 -58.80 -58.12 -14.02
CA PHE A 2 -58.65 -56.68 -14.29
C PHE A 2 -57.33 -56.44 -15.00
N TYR A 3 -57.39 -55.69 -16.10
CA TYR A 3 -56.27 -55.36 -16.97
C TYR A 3 -55.29 -54.39 -16.29
N GLN A 4 -54.01 -54.73 -16.32
CA GLN A 4 -52.86 -53.83 -16.13
C GLN A 4 -52.23 -53.57 -17.51
N LEU A 5 -51.87 -52.32 -17.79
CA LEU A 5 -50.78 -51.87 -18.69
C LEU A 5 -50.74 -50.32 -18.59
N ALA A 6 -49.89 -49.76 -17.73
CA ALA A 6 -48.52 -49.31 -18.01
C ALA A 6 -48.44 -47.87 -18.56
N MET A 7 -48.25 -46.91 -17.64
CA MET A 7 -47.88 -45.53 -17.93
C MET A 7 -46.36 -45.44 -18.12
N THR A 8 -45.91 -45.14 -19.34
CA THR A 8 -44.52 -44.77 -19.63
C THR A 8 -44.40 -43.25 -19.59
N CYS A 9 -43.75 -42.71 -18.56
CA CYS A 9 -43.30 -41.32 -18.53
C CYS A 9 -41.79 -41.30 -18.77
N VAL A 10 -41.37 -40.76 -19.91
CA VAL A 10 -39.97 -40.41 -20.19
C VAL A 10 -39.77 -38.96 -19.77
N ALA A 11 -39.09 -38.73 -18.65
CA ALA A 11 -38.65 -37.40 -18.25
C ALA A 11 -37.21 -37.19 -18.70
N ILE A 12 -37.01 -36.37 -19.74
CA ILE A 12 -35.69 -35.91 -20.18
C ILE A 12 -35.25 -34.81 -19.23
N ILE A 13 -34.41 -35.14 -18.25
CA ILE A 13 -33.75 -34.15 -17.38
C ILE A 13 -32.59 -33.55 -18.18
N GLY A 14 -32.87 -32.43 -18.86
CA GLY A 14 -31.84 -31.58 -19.45
C GLY A 14 -30.98 -30.99 -18.34
N CYS A 15 -29.71 -31.42 -18.27
CA CYS A 15 -28.71 -30.83 -17.40
C CYS A 15 -28.52 -29.34 -17.75
N ILE A 16 -28.97 -28.45 -16.88
CA ILE A 16 -28.61 -27.04 -16.93
C ILE A 16 -27.14 -26.96 -16.55
N VAL A 17 -26.26 -26.88 -17.55
CA VAL A 17 -24.86 -26.54 -17.35
C VAL A 17 -24.82 -25.06 -17.01
N VAL A 18 -24.81 -24.74 -15.71
CA VAL A 18 -24.55 -23.39 -15.24
C VAL A 18 -23.08 -23.10 -15.56
N ASN A 19 -22.84 -22.40 -16.67
CA ASN A 19 -21.55 -21.84 -17.00
C ASN A 19 -21.20 -20.81 -15.93
N THR A 20 -20.51 -21.24 -14.87
CA THR A 20 -19.83 -20.34 -13.92
C THR A 20 -18.59 -19.79 -14.61
N ALA A 21 -18.83 -18.92 -15.62
CA ALA A 21 -17.78 -18.18 -16.29
C ALA A 21 -17.00 -17.37 -15.25
N GLN A 22 -15.83 -17.89 -14.91
CA GLN A 22 -14.68 -17.31 -14.24
C GLN A 22 -14.78 -15.78 -14.14
N ALA A 23 -15.13 -15.26 -12.96
CA ALA A 23 -14.97 -13.84 -12.69
C ALA A 23 -13.48 -13.49 -12.86
N ALA A 24 -13.13 -12.81 -13.96
CA ALA A 24 -11.79 -12.27 -14.14
C ALA A 24 -11.49 -11.37 -12.94
N THR A 25 -10.53 -11.76 -12.11
CA THR A 25 -10.11 -11.00 -10.93
C THR A 25 -9.43 -9.71 -11.40
N ARG A 26 -10.24 -8.67 -11.60
CA ARG A 26 -9.72 -7.33 -11.89
C ARG A 26 -8.83 -6.89 -10.73
N LEU A 27 -7.62 -6.43 -11.05
CA LEU A 27 -6.73 -5.86 -10.04
C LEU A 27 -7.41 -4.66 -9.34
N PRO A 28 -7.17 -4.46 -8.03
CA PRO A 28 -7.74 -3.33 -7.32
C PRO A 28 -7.13 -2.02 -7.81
N LYS A 29 -7.87 -0.91 -7.69
CA LYS A 29 -7.30 0.44 -7.86
C LYS A 29 -6.30 0.73 -6.72
N SER A 30 -5.25 1.47 -7.03
CA SER A 30 -4.27 1.91 -6.03
C SER A 30 -4.80 3.08 -5.20
N PRO A 31 -4.41 3.19 -3.91
CA PRO A 31 -4.87 4.28 -3.03
C PRO A 31 -4.58 5.69 -3.59
N TRP A 32 -3.41 5.89 -4.21
CA TRP A 32 -3.01 7.19 -4.76
C TRP A 32 -3.73 7.56 -6.05
N GLN A 33 -4.31 6.59 -6.77
CA GLN A 33 -5.19 6.86 -7.92
C GLN A 33 -6.68 6.94 -7.51
N SER A 34 -7.09 6.18 -6.50
CA SER A 34 -8.50 6.13 -6.08
C SER A 34 -8.93 7.31 -5.22
N HIS A 35 -8.00 7.92 -4.49
CA HIS A 35 -8.25 9.11 -3.70
C HIS A 35 -7.90 10.36 -4.50
N ALA A 36 -8.62 11.46 -4.25
CA ALA A 36 -8.22 12.77 -4.77
C ALA A 36 -6.78 13.09 -4.33
N SER A 37 -6.05 13.92 -5.08
CA SER A 37 -4.75 14.41 -4.58
C SER A 37 -4.93 15.29 -3.35
N LEU A 38 -3.91 15.37 -2.50
CA LEU A 38 -3.83 16.29 -1.37
C LEU A 38 -3.27 17.61 -1.84
N LYS A 39 -3.77 18.72 -1.30
CA LYS A 39 -3.08 20.01 -1.41
C LYS A 39 -1.87 20.01 -0.50
N SER A 40 -0.82 20.74 -0.88
CA SER A 40 0.38 20.91 -0.05
C SER A 40 0.09 21.42 1.37
N SER A 41 -0.99 22.18 1.59
CA SER A 41 -1.44 22.63 2.92
C SER A 41 -2.06 21.53 3.80
N GLN A 42 -2.41 20.38 3.22
CA GLN A 42 -3.02 19.24 3.92
C GLN A 42 -1.99 18.22 4.41
N VAL A 43 -0.70 18.44 4.15
CA VAL A 43 0.41 17.57 4.55
C VAL A 43 1.44 18.35 5.34
N SER A 44 2.42 17.66 5.92
CA SER A 44 3.53 18.35 6.58
C SER A 44 4.32 19.17 5.56
N PRO A 45 4.65 20.44 5.84
CA PRO A 45 5.44 21.28 4.93
C PRO A 45 6.82 20.68 4.62
N ILE A 46 7.30 19.77 5.46
CA ILE A 46 8.57 19.06 5.29
C ILE A 46 8.59 18.25 4.00
N TYR A 47 7.46 17.69 3.55
CA TYR A 47 7.43 16.95 2.29
C TYR A 47 7.89 17.81 1.11
N GLN A 48 7.30 19.00 0.98
CA GLN A 48 7.66 19.95 -0.08
C GLN A 48 9.09 20.49 0.09
N GLN A 49 9.51 20.77 1.32
CA GLN A 49 10.88 21.21 1.61
C GLN A 49 11.92 20.18 1.16
N GLN A 50 11.71 18.91 1.51
CA GLN A 50 12.66 17.85 1.19
C GLN A 50 12.58 17.41 -0.27
N TRP A 51 11.39 17.36 -0.86
CA TRP A 51 11.22 17.04 -2.28
C TRP A 51 11.96 18.04 -3.18
N ARG A 52 11.93 19.33 -2.87
CA ARG A 52 12.68 20.36 -3.62
C ARG A 52 14.20 20.15 -3.59
N GLN A 53 14.71 19.49 -2.55
CA GLN A 53 16.13 19.20 -2.35
C GLN A 53 16.54 17.81 -2.87
N SER A 54 15.57 16.97 -3.25
CA SER A 54 15.80 15.61 -3.72
C SER A 54 16.35 15.60 -5.16
N ASP A 55 17.27 14.69 -5.45
CA ASP A 55 17.73 14.41 -6.82
C ASP A 55 16.60 13.80 -7.66
N TYR A 56 15.59 13.22 -6.99
CA TYR A 56 14.45 12.54 -7.59
C TYR A 56 13.16 13.37 -7.58
N LYS A 57 13.27 14.70 -7.65
CA LYS A 57 12.11 15.61 -7.67
C LYS A 57 11.18 15.44 -8.88
N TYR A 58 11.56 14.65 -9.89
CA TYR A 58 10.64 14.24 -10.95
C TYR A 58 9.62 13.18 -10.48
N CYS A 59 9.90 12.49 -9.37
CA CYS A 59 8.93 11.62 -8.73
C CYS A 59 7.92 12.42 -7.91
N PRO A 60 6.61 12.10 -7.99
CA PRO A 60 5.59 12.83 -7.26
C PRO A 60 5.75 12.65 -5.74
N ILE A 61 5.24 13.59 -4.96
CA ILE A 61 5.16 13.40 -3.52
C ILE A 61 4.01 12.44 -3.22
N LEU A 62 4.30 11.38 -2.44
CA LEU A 62 3.29 10.54 -1.79
C LEU A 62 3.30 10.82 -0.29
N ALA A 63 2.15 11.14 0.27
CA ALA A 63 2.01 11.49 1.68
C ALA A 63 0.67 11.05 2.25
N ILE A 64 0.59 11.14 3.58
CA ILE A 64 -0.63 10.95 4.37
C ILE A 64 -1.08 12.34 4.83
N ALA A 65 -2.38 12.62 4.72
CA ALA A 65 -2.95 13.88 5.20
C ALA A 65 -2.70 14.09 6.70
N ASN A 66 -2.41 15.32 7.12
CA ASN A 66 -2.11 15.66 8.53
C ASN A 66 -3.18 15.14 9.50
N HIS A 67 -4.44 15.29 9.14
CA HIS A 67 -5.59 14.88 9.97
C HIS A 67 -6.11 13.46 9.69
N SER A 68 -5.33 12.62 8.98
CA SER A 68 -5.71 11.21 8.79
C SER A 68 -5.70 10.46 10.13
N SER A 69 -6.68 9.57 10.33
CA SER A 69 -6.78 8.74 11.54
C SER A 69 -5.62 7.75 11.70
N VAL A 70 -4.83 7.51 10.65
CA VAL A 70 -3.61 6.71 10.74
C VAL A 70 -2.47 7.46 11.44
N ASN A 71 -2.48 8.80 11.44
CA ASN A 71 -1.48 9.55 12.17
C ASN A 71 -1.75 9.48 13.67
N VAL A 72 -0.72 9.12 14.44
CA VAL A 72 -0.79 9.20 15.89
C VAL A 72 -0.87 10.68 16.28
N LYS A 73 -1.84 11.05 17.12
CA LYS A 73 -2.13 12.46 17.48
C LYS A 73 -0.91 13.24 18.00
N THR A 74 0.03 12.55 18.66
CA THR A 74 1.25 13.14 19.24
C THR A 74 2.45 13.07 18.31
N ALA A 75 2.27 12.58 17.08
CA ALA A 75 3.35 12.43 16.12
C ALA A 75 3.82 13.78 15.59
N GLN A 76 5.13 13.95 15.54
CA GLN A 76 5.78 15.12 14.98
C GLN A 76 6.54 14.72 13.72
N SER A 77 6.14 15.29 12.58
CA SER A 77 6.87 15.11 11.33
C SER A 77 8.24 15.79 11.38
N ARG A 78 9.26 15.16 10.80
CA ARG A 78 10.63 15.65 10.69
C ARG A 78 11.26 15.17 9.38
N ALA A 79 12.18 15.95 8.82
CA ALA A 79 13.06 15.48 7.75
C ALA A 79 13.89 14.28 8.25
N ALA A 80 14.00 13.21 7.48
CA ALA A 80 14.89 12.09 7.76
C ALA A 80 15.93 11.97 6.65
N ASN A 81 17.16 11.63 7.04
CA ASN A 81 18.25 11.47 6.09
C ASN A 81 17.94 10.26 5.20
N PHE A 82 17.98 10.47 3.88
CA PHE A 82 17.80 9.44 2.88
C PHE A 82 18.67 9.78 1.68
N SER A 83 19.56 8.87 1.27
CA SER A 83 20.56 9.16 0.24
C SER A 83 19.92 9.43 -1.11
N GLY A 84 20.24 10.58 -1.74
CA GLY A 84 19.74 11.05 -3.05
C GLY A 84 18.25 11.42 -3.11
N GLY A 85 17.43 10.88 -2.21
CA GLY A 85 16.00 11.09 -2.18
C GLY A 85 15.54 12.06 -1.09
N PHE A 86 14.30 11.85 -0.65
CA PHE A 86 13.78 12.52 0.55
C PHE A 86 13.11 11.53 1.48
N ALA A 87 13.07 11.85 2.77
CA ALA A 87 12.25 11.12 3.71
C ALA A 87 11.57 12.05 4.72
N VAL A 88 10.32 11.76 5.01
CA VAL A 88 9.58 12.39 6.11
C VAL A 88 9.23 11.31 7.12
N ALA A 89 9.80 11.46 8.31
CA ALA A 89 9.58 10.58 9.44
C ALA A 89 8.65 11.25 10.45
N TYR A 90 7.92 10.45 11.21
CA TYR A 90 7.08 10.89 12.31
C TYR A 90 7.66 10.33 13.61
N ASP A 91 8.05 11.23 14.50
CA ASP A 91 8.59 10.92 15.83
C ASP A 91 7.45 10.93 16.86
N LEU A 92 7.43 9.98 17.80
CA LEU A 92 6.48 9.98 18.92
C LEU A 92 7.20 10.40 20.20
N LYS A 93 6.66 11.40 20.91
CA LYS A 93 7.23 11.85 22.19
C LYS A 93 7.11 10.80 23.30
N ASN A 94 6.05 10.01 23.29
CA ASN A 94 5.82 8.93 24.25
C ASN A 94 5.19 7.73 23.54
N TYR A 95 5.93 6.64 23.46
CA TYR A 95 5.49 5.33 23.02
C TYR A 95 5.99 4.30 24.04
N LYS A 96 5.06 3.70 24.79
CA LYS A 96 5.36 2.75 25.88
C LYS A 96 6.35 3.32 26.92
N GLY A 97 6.15 4.59 27.32
CA GLY A 97 6.93 5.24 28.37
C GLY A 97 8.25 5.87 27.91
N ARG A 98 8.57 5.85 26.61
CA ARG A 98 9.80 6.46 26.07
C ARG A 98 9.57 7.13 24.71
N PRO A 99 10.41 8.09 24.30
CA PRO A 99 10.37 8.62 22.93
C PRO A 99 10.67 7.53 21.90
N LEU A 100 10.01 7.61 20.75
CA LEU A 100 10.26 6.75 19.59
C LEU A 100 10.52 7.62 18.36
N ARG A 101 11.79 7.76 18.01
CA ARG A 101 12.22 8.46 16.78
C ARG A 101 11.96 7.57 15.56
N SER A 102 11.58 8.20 14.45
CA SER A 102 11.24 7.54 13.18
C SER A 102 10.22 6.42 13.36
N ALA A 103 9.21 6.66 14.19
CA ALA A 103 8.19 5.67 14.52
C ALA A 103 7.49 5.15 13.27
N TYR A 104 7.31 6.00 12.28
CA TYR A 104 6.86 5.63 10.94
C TYR A 104 7.24 6.73 9.95
N GLY A 105 7.11 6.47 8.64
CA GLY A 105 7.36 7.49 7.63
C GLY A 105 7.32 6.99 6.20
N VAL A 106 7.59 7.91 5.29
CA VAL A 106 7.61 7.71 3.83
C VAL A 106 8.90 8.32 3.29
N ALA A 107 9.60 7.58 2.43
CA ALA A 107 10.77 8.06 1.72
C ALA A 107 10.63 7.80 0.23
N ASN A 108 11.02 8.76 -0.60
CA ASN A 108 11.31 8.50 -2.01
C ASN A 108 12.75 8.02 -2.12
N ALA A 109 12.94 6.91 -2.82
CA ALA A 109 14.21 6.22 -2.97
C ALA A 109 14.69 6.18 -4.43
N GLY A 110 14.23 7.12 -5.25
CA GLY A 110 14.57 7.21 -6.66
C GLY A 110 13.69 6.35 -7.54
N THR A 111 14.30 5.63 -8.47
CA THR A 111 13.61 4.79 -9.44
C THR A 111 14.10 3.36 -9.37
N THR A 112 13.19 2.41 -9.52
CA THR A 112 13.52 1.00 -9.61
C THR A 112 12.46 0.27 -10.44
N SER A 113 12.66 -1.02 -10.65
CA SER A 113 11.64 -1.89 -11.25
C SER A 113 11.20 -2.95 -10.26
N LYS A 114 9.97 -3.45 -10.41
CA LYS A 114 9.40 -4.51 -9.54
C LYS A 114 10.32 -5.73 -9.41
N ARG A 115 11.04 -6.10 -10.48
CA ARG A 115 11.94 -7.27 -10.50
C ARG A 115 13.18 -7.09 -9.60
N ASP A 116 13.57 -5.85 -9.32
CA ASP A 116 14.77 -5.54 -8.53
C ASP A 116 14.44 -5.49 -7.02
N LEU A 117 13.15 -5.53 -6.66
CA LEU A 117 12.72 -5.51 -5.26
C LEU A 117 13.05 -6.82 -4.55
N TYR A 118 13.24 -6.73 -3.23
CA TYR A 118 13.38 -7.91 -2.38
C TYR A 118 12.15 -8.83 -2.50
N GLN A 119 12.38 -10.05 -2.97
CA GLN A 119 11.30 -11.01 -3.22
C GLN A 119 11.04 -11.94 -2.03
N GLY A 120 11.75 -11.83 -0.89
CA GLY A 120 11.59 -12.78 0.21
C GLY A 120 10.34 -12.56 1.08
N TRP A 121 9.63 -11.45 0.92
CA TRP A 121 8.42 -11.20 1.70
C TRP A 121 7.18 -11.85 1.09
N ALA A 122 6.34 -12.45 1.94
CA ALA A 122 5.12 -13.12 1.50
C ALA A 122 4.06 -12.14 0.96
N TYR A 123 3.94 -10.95 1.55
CA TYR A 123 2.96 -9.96 1.11
C TYR A 123 3.43 -9.30 -0.19
N ARG A 124 2.61 -9.42 -1.23
CA ARG A 124 2.82 -8.82 -2.54
C ARG A 124 1.46 -8.40 -3.11
N LYS A 125 1.34 -7.18 -3.64
CA LYS A 125 0.10 -6.65 -4.18
C LYS A 125 0.38 -5.86 -5.46
N ASN A 126 -0.28 -6.26 -6.55
CA ASN A 126 -0.33 -5.49 -7.79
C ASN A 126 -1.62 -4.67 -7.82
N TYR A 127 -1.58 -3.50 -8.45
CA TYR A 127 -2.74 -2.65 -8.67
C TYR A 127 -3.01 -2.46 -10.17
N ALA A 128 -4.23 -2.05 -10.49
CA ALA A 128 -4.69 -1.88 -11.88
C ALA A 128 -3.93 -0.80 -12.66
N ASP A 129 -3.32 0.17 -11.98
CA ASP A 129 -2.51 1.23 -12.60
C ASP A 129 -1.08 0.77 -12.95
N GLY A 130 -0.73 -0.49 -12.66
CA GLY A 130 0.60 -1.06 -12.89
C GLY A 130 1.56 -0.90 -11.70
N SER A 131 1.13 -0.23 -10.63
CA SER A 131 1.94 -0.09 -9.43
C SER A 131 1.98 -1.38 -8.60
N TYR A 132 3.00 -1.49 -7.76
CA TYR A 132 3.30 -2.68 -6.99
C TYR A 132 3.75 -2.36 -5.57
N VAL A 133 3.25 -3.14 -4.60
CA VAL A 133 3.69 -3.10 -3.21
C VAL A 133 4.12 -4.48 -2.75
N THR A 134 5.26 -4.56 -2.07
CA THR A 134 5.62 -5.69 -1.21
C THR A 134 5.99 -5.18 0.17
N LEU A 135 5.74 -5.96 1.22
CA LEU A 135 6.06 -5.56 2.59
C LEU A 135 6.39 -6.74 3.49
N GLY A 136 7.18 -6.46 4.52
CA GLY A 136 7.52 -7.41 5.56
C GLY A 136 8.42 -6.77 6.61
N ARG A 137 9.09 -7.62 7.39
CA ARG A 137 10.11 -7.15 8.34
C ARG A 137 11.37 -6.76 7.59
N GLU A 138 11.88 -5.57 7.89
CA GLU A 138 13.16 -5.09 7.34
C GLU A 138 14.27 -6.13 7.57
N GLY A 139 15.05 -6.42 6.54
CA GLY A 139 16.11 -7.42 6.58
C GLY A 139 15.64 -8.86 6.91
N ASN A 140 14.34 -9.14 6.78
CA ASN A 140 13.72 -10.39 7.24
C ASN A 140 13.96 -10.68 8.74
N ASN A 141 14.25 -9.65 9.54
CA ASN A 141 14.52 -9.78 10.96
C ASN A 141 13.20 -9.61 11.76
N PRO A 142 12.72 -10.63 12.50
CA PRO A 142 11.48 -10.56 13.26
C PRO A 142 11.38 -9.39 14.25
N GLN A 143 12.52 -8.90 14.76
CA GLN A 143 12.59 -7.79 15.71
C GLN A 143 12.63 -6.40 15.03
N SER A 144 12.87 -6.36 13.73
CA SER A 144 12.99 -5.10 12.99
C SER A 144 11.64 -4.46 12.70
N LYS A 145 11.67 -3.19 12.28
CA LYS A 145 10.47 -2.45 11.86
C LYS A 145 9.81 -3.10 10.64
N MET A 146 8.53 -2.80 10.44
CA MET A 146 7.85 -3.15 9.20
C MET A 146 8.28 -2.17 8.11
N LEU A 147 8.51 -2.69 6.91
CA LEU A 147 8.94 -1.95 5.74
C LEU A 147 8.14 -2.42 4.53
N ALA A 148 7.72 -1.47 3.71
CA ALA A 148 7.11 -1.70 2.41
C ALA A 148 7.94 -1.02 1.32
N TYR A 149 8.04 -1.72 0.21
CA TYR A 149 8.54 -1.23 -1.06
C TYR A 149 7.36 -0.98 -1.98
N LEU A 150 7.22 0.26 -2.41
CA LEU A 150 6.21 0.70 -3.37
C LEU A 150 6.92 1.17 -4.64
N VAL A 151 6.57 0.58 -5.78
CA VAL A 151 6.98 1.03 -7.10
C VAL A 151 5.75 1.49 -7.87
N LEU A 152 5.75 2.75 -8.27
CA LEU A 152 4.74 3.32 -9.15
C LEU A 152 4.95 2.85 -10.60
N ASN A 153 3.93 3.00 -11.43
CA ASN A 153 3.99 2.59 -12.84
C ASN A 153 5.03 3.34 -13.68
N ASN A 154 5.40 4.56 -13.25
CA ASN A 154 6.47 5.37 -13.83
C ASN A 154 7.86 5.03 -13.24
N GLY A 155 7.99 3.96 -12.45
CA GLY A 155 9.25 3.50 -11.87
C GLY A 155 9.65 4.18 -10.56
N CYS A 156 8.94 5.22 -10.11
CA CYS A 156 9.25 5.90 -8.85
C CYS A 156 9.10 4.95 -7.66
N PHE A 157 10.13 4.92 -6.82
CA PHE A 157 10.31 3.97 -5.74
C PHE A 157 10.19 4.64 -4.38
N TYR A 158 9.45 4.01 -3.47
CA TYR A 158 9.23 4.50 -2.12
C TYR A 158 9.44 3.41 -1.07
N ASN A 159 10.08 3.82 0.03
CA ASN A 159 10.17 3.06 1.26
C ASN A 159 9.15 3.62 2.25
N ILE A 160 8.23 2.79 2.72
CA ILE A 160 7.27 3.15 3.77
C ILE A 160 7.50 2.26 4.96
N TRP A 161 7.66 2.82 6.16
CA TRP A 161 7.96 2.02 7.34
C TRP A 161 7.07 2.34 8.52
N SER A 162 6.97 1.38 9.43
CA SER A 162 6.27 1.50 10.71
C SER A 162 6.93 0.61 11.76
N GLN A 163 7.34 1.23 12.86
CA GLN A 163 7.75 0.54 14.08
C GLN A 163 6.54 0.15 14.95
N LEU A 164 5.34 0.65 14.64
CA LEU A 164 4.16 0.47 15.49
C LEU A 164 3.54 -0.92 15.33
N SER A 165 3.27 -1.33 14.09
CA SER A 165 2.77 -2.66 13.72
C SER A 165 2.70 -2.83 12.20
N SER A 166 2.50 -4.08 11.75
CA SER A 166 2.16 -4.39 10.35
C SER A 166 0.83 -3.78 9.93
N GLU A 167 -0.16 -3.79 10.82
CA GLU A 167 -1.46 -3.19 10.54
C GLU A 167 -1.37 -1.67 10.36
N HIS A 168 -0.55 -1.00 11.18
CA HIS A 168 -0.30 0.43 11.01
C HIS A 168 0.35 0.72 9.65
N LEU A 169 1.34 -0.06 9.22
CA LEU A 169 1.95 0.08 7.89
C LEU A 169 0.92 -0.10 6.76
N GLN A 170 0.07 -1.12 6.85
CA GLN A 170 -0.96 -1.36 5.83
C GLN A 170 -1.99 -0.23 5.79
N LYS A 171 -2.41 0.31 6.94
CA LYS A 171 -3.27 1.50 7.02
C LYS A 171 -2.58 2.72 6.42
N MET A 172 -1.28 2.92 6.65
CA MET A 172 -0.53 4.01 6.03
C MET A 172 -0.57 3.91 4.50
N ILE A 173 -0.26 2.73 3.95
CA ILE A 173 -0.28 2.49 2.49
C ILE A 173 -1.67 2.75 1.92
N ALA A 174 -2.73 2.30 2.61
CA ALA A 174 -4.10 2.54 2.20
C ALA A 174 -4.52 4.02 2.24
N GLN A 175 -3.78 4.88 2.94
CA GLN A 175 -4.04 6.32 3.07
C GLN A 175 -3.08 7.19 2.25
N LEU A 176 -2.13 6.59 1.52
CA LEU A 176 -1.21 7.33 0.66
C LEU A 176 -1.97 7.99 -0.51
N ARG A 177 -1.63 9.24 -0.76
CA ARG A 177 -2.20 10.08 -1.82
C ARG A 177 -1.08 10.89 -2.46
N TYR A 178 -1.23 11.19 -3.76
CA TYR A 178 -0.39 12.20 -4.40
C TYR A 178 -0.60 13.57 -3.74
N VAL A 179 0.44 14.40 -3.74
CA VAL A 179 0.36 15.80 -3.28
C VAL A 179 0.59 16.74 -4.47
N ASN A 180 -0.30 17.72 -4.59
CA ASN A 180 -0.25 18.82 -5.56
C ASN A 180 0.09 20.16 -4.88
#